data_AF-A0A9X7C5S0-F1
#
_entry.id   AF-A0A9X7C5S0-F1
#
_cell.length_a   1.000
_cell.length_b   1.000
_cell.length_c   1.000
_cell.angle_alpha   90.00
_cell.angle_beta   90.00
_cell.angle_gamma   90.00
#
_symmetry.space_group_name_H-M   'P 1'
#
loop_
_entity.id
_entity.type
_entity.pdbx_description
1 polymer ?
#
loop_
_entity_poly.entity_id
_entity_poly.type
_entity_poly.pdbx_seq_one_letter_code
_entity_poly.pdbx_strand_id
1 'polypeptide(L)' 'MNLFEVPTKELSEELERRQGVITVHVEPYEKIEVGGIVVNGPAIVLINQD' A
#
# COMPACT_ATOMS: atom_id res chain seq x y z
N MET A 1 -17.86 5.66 -11.89
CA MET A 1 -16.92 6.42 -11.04
C MET A 1 -15.62 6.58 -11.80
N ASN A 2 -15.07 7.78 -11.85
CA ASN A 2 -13.75 8.02 -12.40
C ASN A 2 -12.72 7.73 -11.30
N LEU A 3 -11.95 6.66 -11.43
CA LEU A 3 -10.97 6.25 -10.41
C LEU A 3 -9.87 7.29 -10.20
N PHE A 4 -9.63 8.15 -11.20
CA PHE A 4 -8.66 9.25 -11.11
C PHE A 4 -9.14 10.43 -10.24
N GLU A 5 -10.43 10.50 -9.92
CA GLU A 5 -10.99 11.55 -9.07
C GLU A 5 -11.03 11.14 -7.60
N VAL A 6 -10.83 9.86 -7.28
CA VAL A 6 -10.80 9.36 -5.90
C VAL A 6 -9.44 9.70 -5.30
N PRO A 7 -9.39 10.44 -4.17
CA PRO A 7 -8.13 10.71 -3.49
C PRO A 7 -7.43 9.40 -3.14
N THR A 8 -6.15 9.29 -3.46
CA THR A 8 -5.36 8.08 -3.17
C THR A 8 -5.42 7.69 -1.69
N LYS A 9 -5.53 8.70 -0.81
CA LYS A 9 -5.71 8.51 0.64
C LYS A 9 -7.01 7.75 0.97
N GLU A 10 -8.14 8.15 0.39
CA GLU A 10 -9.42 7.47 0.64
C GLU A 10 -9.38 6.04 0.10
N LEU A 11 -8.74 5.84 -1.06
CA LEU A 11 -8.57 4.52 -1.63
C LEU A 11 -7.68 3.62 -0.74
N SER A 12 -6.56 4.14 -0.24
CA SER A 12 -5.68 3.37 0.64
C SER A 12 -6.37 3.01 1.96
N GLU A 13 -7.05 3.96 2.60
CA GLU A 13 -7.76 3.73 3.87
C GLU A 13 -8.86 2.67 3.74
N GLU A 14 -9.55 2.63 2.60
CA GLU A 14 -10.58 1.62 2.34
C GLU A 14 -9.96 0.24 2.09
N LEU A 15 -8.86 0.17 1.33
CA LEU A 15 -8.18 -1.10 1.03
C LEU A 15 -7.53 -1.72 2.28
N GLU A 16 -6.96 -0.90 3.16
CA GLU A 16 -6.39 -1.35 4.45
C GLU A 16 -7.40 -2.08 5.35
N ARG A 17 -8.69 -1.80 5.20
CA ARG A 17 -9.76 -2.39 6.03
C ARG A 17 -10.27 -3.72 5.50
N ARG A 18 -9.89 -4.12 4.28
CA ARG A 18 -10.41 -5.33 3.64
C ARG A 18 -9.72 -6.56 4.20
N GLN A 19 -10.52 -7.58 4.52
CA GLN A 19 -10.01 -8.92 4.78
C GLN A 19 -9.25 -9.41 3.55
N GLY A 20 -8.08 -10.04 3.75
CA GLY A 20 -7.22 -10.49 2.65
C GLY A 20 -6.17 -9.48 2.19
N VAL A 21 -6.25 -8.21 2.63
CA VAL A 21 -5.22 -7.19 2.36
C VAL A 21 -4.24 -7.09 3.53
N ILE A 22 -2.95 -7.20 3.24
CA ILE A 22 -1.86 -6.92 4.17
C ILE A 22 -1.31 -5.51 3.91
N THR A 23 -1.12 -4.76 4.99
CA THR A 23 -0.50 -3.44 4.97
C THR A 23 0.89 -3.50 5.57
N VAL A 24 1.87 -2.99 4.84
CA VAL A 24 3.25 -2.83 5.32
C VAL A 24 3.59 -1.34 5.33
N HIS A 25 3.89 -0.82 6.51
CA HIS A 25 4.46 0.52 6.67
C HIS A 25 5.98 0.41 6.57
N VAL A 26 6.58 1.19 5.68
CA VAL A 26 8.03 1.27 5.48
C VAL A 26 8.50 2.59 6.05
N GLU A 27 9.30 2.54 7.10
CA GLU A 27 9.79 3.73 7.79
C GLU A 27 10.86 4.46 6.96
N PRO A 28 11.14 5.74 7.26
CA PRO A 28 12.26 6.45 6.65
C PRO A 28 13.56 5.67 6.79
N TYR A 29 14.37 5.65 5.71
CA TYR A 29 15.64 4.91 5.63
C TYR A 29 15.51 3.37 5.67
N GLU A 30 14.30 2.83 5.78
CA GLU A 30 14.06 1.41 5.55
C GLU A 30 13.96 1.11 4.05
N LYS A 31 14.41 -0.09 3.71
CA LYS A 31 14.36 -0.62 2.36
C LYS A 31 13.86 -2.06 2.43
N ILE A 32 12.76 -2.33 1.75
CA ILE A 32 12.14 -3.65 1.71
C ILE A 32 12.05 -4.16 0.28
N GLU A 33 11.86 -5.47 0.13
CA GLU A 33 11.61 -6.12 -1.15
C GLU A 33 10.29 -6.90 -1.09
N VAL A 34 9.40 -6.62 -2.04
CA VAL A 34 8.10 -7.28 -2.16
C VAL A 34 7.96 -7.83 -3.57
N GLY A 35 8.02 -9.15 -3.72
CA GLY A 35 7.87 -9.83 -5.02
C GLY A 35 8.88 -9.37 -6.08
N GLY A 36 10.12 -9.07 -5.68
CA GLY A 36 11.16 -8.55 -6.56
C GLY A 36 11.13 -7.02 -6.77
N ILE A 37 10.16 -6.31 -6.19
CA ILE A 37 10.09 -4.85 -6.22
C ILE A 37 10.74 -4.28 -4.96
N VAL A 38 11.73 -3.43 -5.16
CA VAL A 38 12.41 -2.71 -4.08
C VAL A 38 11.64 -1.43 -3.74
N VAL A 39 11.27 -1.28 -2.47
CA VAL A 39 10.59 -0.09 -1.94
C VAL A 39 11.49 0.59 -0.92
N ASN A 40 11.78 1.88 -1.15
CA ASN A 40 12.52 2.71 -0.19
C ASN A 40 11.51 3.58 0.57
N GLY A 41 11.61 3.62 1.89
CA GLY A 41 10.71 4.41 2.73
C GLY A 41 11.00 5.92 2.69
N PRO A 42 10.02 6.75 3.13
CA PRO A 42 8.75 6.35 3.71
C PRO A 42 7.71 5.92 2.65
N ALA A 43 7.04 4.79 2.89
CA ALA A 43 6.02 4.27 1.97
C ALA A 43 4.98 3.40 2.70
N ILE A 44 3.79 3.25 2.09
CA ILE A 44 2.78 2.28 2.49
C ILE A 44 2.60 1.30 1.33
N VAL A 45 2.72 0.00 1.62
CA VAL A 45 2.51 -1.07 0.63
C VAL A 45 1.27 -1.86 1.03
N LEU A 46 0.29 -1.92 0.14
CA LEU A 46 -0.93 -2.71 0.28
C LEU A 46 -0.84 -3.93 -0.63
N ILE A 47 -0.92 -5.13 -0.06
CA ILE A 47 -0.78 -6.41 -0.76
C ILE A 47 -2.08 -7.17 -0.61
N ASN A 48 -2.82 -7.33 -1.71
CA ASN A 48 -3.97 -8.21 -1.75
C ASN A 48 -3.50 -9.67 -1.89
N GLN A 49 -3.92 -10.55 -0.97
CA GLN A 49 -3.57 -11.97 -0.93
C GLN A 49 -4.71 -12.92 -1.32
N ASP A 50 -5.87 -12.37 -1.70
CA ASP A 50 -7.01 -13.14 -2.20
C ASP A 50 -6.84 -13.61 -3.65
#